data_AF-A0A5K0V3V2-F1
#
_entry.id   AF-A0A5K0V3V2-F1
#
_cell.length_a   1.000
_cell.length_b   1.000
_cell.length_c   1.000
_cell.angle_alpha   90.00
_cell.angle_beta   90.00
_cell.angle_gamma   90.00
#
_symmetry.space_group_name_H-M   'P 1'
#
loop_
_entity.id
_entity.type
_entity.pdbx_description
1 polymer ?
#
loop_
_entity_poly.entity_id
_entity_poly.type
_entity_poly.pdbx_seq_one_letter_code
_entity_poly.pdbx_strand_id
1 'polypeptide(L)'
;MTDIFVSIFQVYWSLILKELSIIFHEGPKLIIDASDRRKNAVTWLPGSRLNIAECCLSPMDSLGKVDDGVAIIWRNEGEDGDPVKHMTLSELRSQV
;
A
#
# COMPACT_ATOMS: atom_id res chain seq x y z
N MET A 1 -4.81 15.45 -27.91
CA MET A 1 -3.56 15.62 -27.15
C MET A 1 -3.69 15.16 -25.69
N THR A 2 -4.86 15.22 -25.06
CA THR A 2 -5.10 14.78 -23.66
C THR A 2 -5.20 13.26 -23.45
N ASP A 3 -5.62 12.48 -24.45
CA ASP A 3 -5.87 11.03 -24.30
C ASP A 3 -4.61 10.17 -24.12
N ILE A 4 -3.51 10.50 -24.79
CA ILE A 4 -2.25 9.75 -24.69
C ILE A 4 -1.65 9.89 -23.29
N PHE A 5 -1.65 11.10 -22.73
CA PHE A 5 -1.14 11.34 -21.39
C PHE A 5 -1.94 10.58 -20.32
N VAL A 6 -3.27 10.58 -20.41
CA VAL A 6 -4.12 9.81 -19.50
C VAL A 6 -3.84 8.30 -19.64
N SER A 7 -3.70 7.80 -20.87
CA SER A 7 -3.42 6.39 -21.14
C SER A 7 -2.06 5.93 -20.60
N ILE A 8 -1.01 6.76 -20.76
CA ILE A 8 0.33 6.47 -20.20
C ILE A 8 0.26 6.43 -18.67
N PHE A 9 -0.51 7.34 -18.06
CA PHE A 9 -0.65 7.43 -16.62
C PHE A 9 -1.39 6.21 -16.04
N GLN A 10 -2.42 5.69 -16.73
CA GLN A 10 -3.08 4.42 -16.38
C GLN A 10 -2.07 3.27 -16.34
N VAL A 11 -1.28 3.13 -17.40
CA VAL A 11 -0.29 2.04 -17.52
C VAL A 11 0.78 2.19 -16.45
N TYR A 12 1.37 3.38 -16.31
CA TYR A 12 2.40 3.64 -15.32
C TYR A 12 1.93 3.27 -13.91
N TRP A 13 0.77 3.76 -13.48
CA TRP A 13 0.28 3.46 -12.14
C TRP A 13 -0.14 2.01 -11.97
N SER A 14 -0.62 1.33 -13.00
CA SER A 14 -0.87 -0.12 -12.93
C SER A 14 0.41 -0.91 -12.62
N LEU A 15 1.55 -0.48 -13.15
CA LEU A 15 2.85 -1.09 -12.87
C LEU A 15 3.31 -0.76 -11.44
N ILE A 16 3.15 0.50 -11.01
CA ILE A 16 3.51 0.89 -9.64
C ILE A 16 2.69 0.14 -8.60
N LEU A 17 1.38 -0.02 -8.79
CA LEU A 17 0.53 -0.76 -7.86
C LEU A 17 0.90 -2.24 -7.78
N LYS A 18 1.33 -2.81 -8.90
CA LYS A 18 1.87 -4.18 -8.95
C LYS A 18 3.20 -4.27 -8.20
N GLU A 19 4.10 -3.31 -8.38
CA GLU A 19 5.40 -3.28 -7.70
C GLU A 19 5.25 -3.11 -6.19
N LEU A 20 4.36 -2.20 -5.77
CA LEU A 20 3.95 -2.04 -4.37
C LEU A 20 3.19 -3.26 -3.83
N SER A 21 2.87 -4.23 -4.69
CA SER A 21 2.21 -5.48 -4.35
C SER A 21 0.90 -5.26 -3.58
N ILE A 22 0.11 -4.28 -4.03
CA ILE A 22 -1.19 -3.98 -3.45
C ILE A 22 -2.12 -5.17 -3.66
N ILE A 23 -2.76 -5.61 -2.57
CA ILE A 23 -3.71 -6.72 -2.57
C ILE A 23 -5.11 -6.16 -2.82
N PHE A 24 -5.70 -6.53 -3.96
CA PHE A 24 -7.08 -6.18 -4.29
C PHE A 24 -7.98 -7.40 -4.09
N HIS A 25 -9.03 -7.26 -3.27
CA HIS A 25 -10.13 -8.22 -3.25
C HIS A 25 -11.05 -8.02 -4.45
N GLU A 26 -11.22 -6.77 -4.89
CA GLU A 26 -11.85 -6.40 -6.15
C GLU A 26 -10.94 -5.39 -6.86
N GLY A 27 -10.48 -5.73 -8.06
CA GLY A 27 -9.59 -4.88 -8.85
C GLY A 27 -10.30 -3.63 -9.35
N PRO A 28 -9.56 -2.53 -9.58
CA PRO A 28 -10.12 -1.31 -10.13
C PRO A 28 -10.58 -1.49 -11.58
N LYS A 29 -11.67 -0.83 -11.98
CA LYS A 29 -12.09 -0.78 -13.40
C LYS A 29 -11.18 0.13 -14.25
N LEU A 30 -10.70 1.19 -13.62
CA LEU A 30 -9.74 2.16 -14.15
C LEU A 30 -8.80 2.51 -13.01
N ILE A 31 -7.55 2.85 -13.30
CA ILE A 31 -6.64 3.37 -12.27
C ILE A 31 -7.03 4.80 -11.90
N ILE A 32 -7.40 5.59 -12.90
CA ILE A 32 -7.87 6.96 -12.72
C ILE A 32 -9.13 7.22 -13.54
N ASP A 33 -10.12 7.85 -12.95
CA ASP A 33 -11.26 8.44 -13.66
C ASP A 33 -11.26 9.96 -13.48
N ALA A 34 -11.02 10.67 -14.59
CA ALA A 34 -11.07 12.13 -14.69
C ALA A 34 -12.17 12.60 -15.67
N SER A 35 -13.17 11.75 -15.92
CA SER A 35 -14.26 12.05 -16.85
C SER A 35 -15.22 13.12 -16.31
N ASP A 36 -15.39 13.21 -14.99
CA ASP A 36 -16.24 14.22 -14.34
C ASP A 36 -15.54 15.58 -14.23
N ARG A 37 -15.51 16.29 -15.36
CA ARG A 37 -14.96 17.65 -15.46
C ARG A 37 -15.71 18.69 -14.62
N ARG A 38 -16.90 18.37 -14.09
CA ARG A 38 -17.69 19.34 -13.31
C ARG A 38 -17.20 19.47 -11.88
N LYS A 39 -16.56 18.42 -11.34
CA LYS A 39 -16.14 18.37 -9.94
C LYS A 39 -14.68 18.78 -9.71
N ASN A 40 -13.91 19.06 -10.76
CA ASN A 40 -12.44 19.18 -10.69
C ASN A 40 -11.79 18.04 -9.88
N ALA A 41 -12.45 16.88 -9.83
CA ALA A 41 -12.10 15.79 -8.93
C ALA A 41 -11.70 14.57 -9.77
N VAL A 42 -10.59 13.98 -9.37
CA VAL A 42 -10.06 12.76 -9.98
C VAL A 42 -10.36 11.61 -9.04
N THR A 43 -11.01 10.56 -9.55
CA THR A 43 -11.30 9.36 -8.76
C THR A 43 -10.23 8.33 -9.02
N TRP A 44 -9.55 7.89 -7.97
CA TRP A 44 -8.55 6.83 -8.06
C TRP A 44 -9.19 5.47 -7.79
N LEU A 45 -8.74 4.47 -8.56
CA LEU A 45 -9.11 3.07 -8.41
C LEU A 45 -10.64 2.83 -8.28
N PRO A 46 -11.49 3.48 -9.10
CA PRO A 46 -12.95 3.35 -9.00
C PRO A 46 -13.40 1.88 -9.01
N GLY A 47 -14.25 1.56 -8.03
CA GLY A 47 -14.83 0.24 -7.86
C GLY A 47 -13.89 -0.80 -7.27
N SER A 48 -12.66 -0.44 -6.88
CA SER A 48 -11.77 -1.37 -6.19
C SER A 48 -12.18 -1.58 -4.73
N ARG A 49 -11.87 -2.76 -4.20
CA ARG A 49 -11.92 -3.07 -2.77
C ARG A 49 -10.59 -3.68 -2.34
N LEU A 50 -9.97 -3.07 -1.34
CA LEU A 50 -8.70 -3.48 -0.76
C LEU A 50 -8.69 -3.16 0.73
N ASN A 51 -7.76 -3.77 1.47
CA ASN A 51 -7.49 -3.44 2.86
C ASN A 51 -6.02 -3.02 3.00
N ILE A 52 -5.78 -1.78 3.44
CA ILE A 52 -4.42 -1.26 3.61
C ILE A 52 -3.68 -2.00 4.72
N ALA A 53 -4.36 -2.35 5.82
CA ALA A 53 -3.73 -3.14 6.89
C ALA A 53 -3.30 -4.52 6.38
N GLU A 54 -4.10 -5.17 5.53
CA GLU A 54 -3.72 -6.43 4.89
C GLU A 54 -2.49 -6.24 3.99
N CYS A 55 -2.47 -5.22 3.12
CA CYS A 55 -1.32 -4.92 2.28
C CYS A 55 -0.05 -4.68 3.14
N CYS A 56 -0.19 -3.96 4.24
CA CYS A 56 0.91 -3.60 5.14
C CYS A 56 1.35 -4.74 6.07
N LEU A 57 0.51 -5.73 6.38
CA LEU A 57 0.81 -6.73 7.42
C LEU A 57 0.90 -8.18 6.90
N SER A 58 0.38 -8.48 5.70
CA SER A 58 0.51 -9.81 5.12
C SER A 58 1.94 -10.13 4.66
N PRO A 59 2.48 -11.33 4.93
CA PRO A 59 3.74 -11.80 4.39
C PRO A 59 3.76 -11.74 2.87
N MET A 60 4.93 -11.44 2.33
CA MET A 60 5.12 -11.22 0.91
C MET A 60 6.56 -11.46 0.50
N ASP A 61 6.81 -12.65 -0.04
CA ASP A 61 8.15 -13.11 -0.42
C ASP A 61 8.80 -12.21 -1.47
N SER A 62 8.02 -11.66 -2.40
CA SER A 62 8.52 -10.73 -3.45
C SER A 62 9.14 -9.46 -2.87
N LEU A 63 8.76 -9.07 -1.66
CA LEU A 63 9.29 -7.92 -0.94
C LEU A 63 10.20 -8.34 0.24
N GLY A 64 10.52 -9.63 0.37
CA GLY A 64 11.29 -10.16 1.50
C GLY A 64 10.58 -10.00 2.85
N LYS A 65 9.25 -9.80 2.83
CA LYS A 65 8.44 -9.54 4.02
C LYS A 65 7.99 -10.86 4.62
N VAL A 66 8.68 -11.30 5.67
CA VAL A 66 8.44 -12.58 6.33
C VAL A 66 7.94 -12.38 7.77
N ASP A 67 7.25 -13.39 8.30
CA ASP A 67 6.58 -13.31 9.63
C ASP A 67 7.54 -13.02 10.79
N ASP A 68 8.77 -13.56 10.72
CA ASP A 68 9.81 -13.35 11.73
C ASP A 68 10.64 -12.07 11.47
N GLY A 69 10.36 -11.34 10.39
CA GLY A 69 11.01 -10.08 10.06
C GLY A 69 10.60 -8.98 11.02
N VAL A 70 11.54 -8.12 11.42
CA VAL A 70 11.26 -6.97 12.29
C VAL A 70 10.40 -5.95 11.54
N ALA A 71 9.21 -5.65 12.09
CA ALA A 71 8.25 -4.71 11.51
C ALA A 71 8.28 -3.33 12.19
N ILE A 72 8.48 -3.29 13.51
CA ILE A 72 8.57 -2.04 14.28
C ILE A 72 9.82 -2.08 15.15
N ILE A 73 10.53 -0.95 15.18
CA ILE A 73 11.65 -0.69 16.08
C ILE A 73 11.29 0.58 16.87
N TRP A 74 11.34 0.52 18.19
CA TRP A 74 11.01 1.68 19.02
C TRP A 74 11.80 1.70 20.32
N ARG A 75 11.82 2.87 20.95
CA ARG A 75 12.34 3.10 22.28
C ARG A 75 11.38 4.03 23.00
N ASN A 76 11.13 3.76 24.28
CA ASN A 76 10.30 4.63 25.08
C ASN A 76 11.06 5.93 25.40
N GLU A 77 10.32 7.02 25.52
CA GLU A 77 10.88 8.31 25.93
C GLU A 77 11.56 8.18 27.30
N GLY A 78 12.80 8.68 27.41
CA GLY A 78 13.60 8.61 28.64
C GLY A 78 14.39 7.30 28.84
N GLU A 79 14.20 6.29 28.00
CA GLU A 79 14.94 5.00 28.05
C GLU A 79 16.17 5.00 27.10
N ASP A 80 16.89 6.14 26.96
CA ASP A 80 17.99 6.29 25.98
C ASP A 80 19.17 5.32 26.19
N GLY A 81 19.37 4.88 27.43
CA GLY A 81 20.40 3.90 27.80
C GLY A 81 20.00 2.45 27.52
N ASP A 82 18.73 2.17 27.27
CA ASP A 82 18.22 0.81 27.12
C ASP A 82 18.35 0.31 25.66
N PRO A 83 18.46 -1.03 25.48
CA PRO A 83 18.38 -1.63 24.16
C PRO A 83 17.07 -1.27 23.46
N VAL A 84 17.15 -1.06 22.14
CA VAL A 84 15.97 -0.75 21.33
C VAL A 84 15.04 -1.96 21.28
N LYS A 85 13.74 -1.72 21.44
CA LYS A 85 12.71 -2.76 21.37
C LYS A 85 12.34 -3.01 19.92
N HIS A 86 11.95 -4.24 19.61
CA HIS A 86 11.50 -4.64 18.28
C HIS A 86 10.28 -5.55 18.38
N MET A 87 9.52 -5.58 17.30
CA MET A 87 8.33 -6.42 17.15
C MET A 87 8.37 -7.01 15.75
N THR A 88 8.13 -8.31 15.64
CA THR A 88 8.08 -9.00 14.35
C THR A 88 6.78 -8.67 13.61
N LEU A 89 6.74 -8.96 12.31
CA LEU A 89 5.54 -8.79 11.50
C LEU A 89 4.37 -9.63 12.02
N SER A 90 4.64 -10.88 12.42
CA SER A 90 3.63 -11.78 12.96
C SER A 90 3.05 -11.28 14.30
N GLU A 91 3.90 -10.78 15.19
CA GLU A 91 3.48 -10.16 16.45
C GLU A 91 2.62 -8.92 16.22
N LEU A 92 3.03 -8.05 15.30
CA LEU A 92 2.26 -6.85 14.96
C LEU A 92 0.90 -7.21 14.38
N ARG A 93 0.86 -8.14 13.42
CA ARG A 93 -0.38 -8.59 12.78
C ARG A 93 -1.38 -9.20 13.77
N SER A 94 -0.90 -9.80 14.86
CA SER A 94 -1.78 -10.36 15.90
C SER A 94 -2.46 -9.31 16.79
N GLN A 95 -1.99 -8.05 16.74
CA GLN A 95 -2.44 -6.97 17.61
C GLN A 95 -3.29 -5.89 16.90
N VAL A 96 -3.44 -6.00 15.57
CA VAL A 96 -4.21 -5.08 14.71
C VAL A 96 -5.52 -5.74 14.30
#